data_AF-A0A4S3FS41-F1
#
_entry.id   AF-A0A4S3FS41-F1
#
_cell.length_a   1.000
_cell.length_b   1.000
_cell.length_c   1.000
_cell.angle_alpha   90.00
_cell.angle_beta   90.00
_cell.angle_gamma   90.00
#
_symmetry.space_group_name_H-M   'P 1'
#
loop_
_entity.id
_entity.type
_entity.pdbx_description
1 polymer ?
#
loop_
_entity_poly.entity_id
_entity_poly.type
_entity_poly.pdbx_seq_one_letter_code
_entity_poly.pdbx_strand_id
1 'polypeptide(L)'
;MLLWACCACAKARPVLLEDGDLAQVRGADGISFAMRLELNQPGADGVALDSRLYIAHEVQGKTTYTVFKNVSGVVQMVGLSLSAKTSAGGQEYMAIGLPAMTRFTGFGFESLSVQADPQAPVTNSLGRFSLDGEMRMTGQLRLWSH
;
A
#
# COMPACT_ATOMS: atom_id res chain seq x y z
N MET A 1 43.92 -22.04 -30.60
CA MET A 1 44.13 -22.02 -29.14
C MET A 1 43.15 -21.00 -28.56
N LEU A 2 41.95 -21.46 -28.19
CA LEU A 2 40.87 -20.61 -27.64
C LEU A 2 41.14 -20.39 -26.15
N LEU A 3 41.30 -19.14 -25.71
CA LEU A 3 41.38 -18.79 -24.30
C LEU A 3 39.98 -18.40 -23.79
N TRP A 4 39.43 -19.28 -22.97
CA TRP A 4 38.15 -19.16 -22.29
C TRP A 4 38.32 -18.28 -21.04
N ALA A 5 37.83 -17.04 -21.08
CA ALA A 5 37.84 -16.15 -19.93
C ALA A 5 36.59 -16.41 -19.06
N CYS A 6 36.80 -16.98 -17.88
CA CYS A 6 35.79 -17.10 -16.83
C CYS A 6 35.43 -15.71 -16.28
N CYS A 7 34.24 -15.21 -16.58
CA CYS A 7 33.63 -14.11 -15.83
C CYS A 7 33.12 -14.63 -14.49
N ALA A 8 33.91 -14.44 -13.43
CA ALA A 8 33.45 -14.63 -12.06
C ALA A 8 32.46 -13.52 -11.68
N CYS A 9 31.20 -13.87 -11.44
CA CYS A 9 30.20 -12.96 -10.87
C CYS A 9 30.56 -12.63 -9.41
N ALA A 10 31.26 -11.52 -9.19
CA ALA A 10 31.46 -10.96 -7.87
C ALA A 10 30.13 -10.41 -7.33
N LYS A 11 29.51 -11.09 -6.37
CA LYS A 11 28.42 -10.52 -5.57
C LYS A 11 29.04 -9.59 -4.51
N ALA A 12 28.97 -8.29 -4.78
CA ALA A 12 29.37 -7.27 -3.82
C ALA A 12 28.51 -7.38 -2.55
N ARG A 13 29.17 -7.34 -1.39
CA ARG A 13 28.48 -7.27 -0.09
C ARG A 13 27.85 -5.88 0.07
N PRO A 14 26.71 -5.73 0.75
CA PRO A 14 26.12 -4.41 1.02
C PRO A 14 27.13 -3.57 1.80
N VAL A 15 27.54 -2.43 1.23
CA VAL A 15 28.41 -1.44 1.87
C VAL A 15 27.55 -0.22 2.18
N LEU A 16 27.72 0.36 3.36
CA LEU A 16 27.11 1.64 3.74
C LEU A 16 27.74 2.73 2.88
N LEU A 17 26.94 3.43 2.08
CA LEU A 17 27.41 4.58 1.30
C LEU A 17 27.45 5.82 2.20
N GLU A 18 28.56 6.56 2.16
CA GLU A 18 28.64 7.90 2.74
C GLU A 18 27.85 8.91 1.89
N ASP A 19 27.42 10.02 2.49
CA ASP A 19 26.50 11.00 1.86
C ASP A 19 27.01 11.55 0.52
N GLY A 20 28.33 11.66 0.34
CA GLY A 20 28.97 12.07 -0.91
C GLY A 20 28.86 11.03 -2.04
N ASP A 21 28.81 9.74 -1.69
CA ASP A 21 28.62 8.64 -2.63
C ASP A 21 27.14 8.43 -2.94
N LEU A 22 26.24 8.70 -1.98
CA LEU A 22 24.80 8.79 -2.22
C LEU A 22 24.46 9.86 -3.26
N ALA A 23 25.16 11.00 -3.26
CA ALA A 23 24.99 12.06 -4.26
C ALA A 23 25.45 11.65 -5.68
N GLN A 24 26.31 10.62 -5.79
CA GLN A 24 26.72 10.04 -7.07
C GLN A 24 25.79 8.94 -7.58
N VAL A 25 24.92 8.42 -6.71
CA VAL A 25 23.75 7.64 -7.14
C VAL A 25 22.84 8.60 -7.89
N ARG A 26 23.08 8.73 -9.20
CA ARG A 26 22.14 9.42 -10.09
C ARG A 26 20.84 8.64 -10.04
N GLY A 27 19.91 9.07 -9.19
CA GLY A 27 18.55 8.57 -9.03
C GLY A 27 17.66 8.79 -10.26
N ALA A 28 18.22 8.66 -11.46
CA ALA A 28 17.50 8.78 -12.72
C ALA A 28 16.50 7.63 -12.91
N ASP A 29 16.74 6.46 -12.31
CA ASP A 29 15.90 5.30 -12.58
C ASP A 29 14.65 5.21 -11.70
N GLY A 30 14.65 5.92 -10.55
CA GLY A 30 13.63 5.70 -9.52
C GLY A 30 13.45 4.21 -9.19
N ILE A 31 12.44 3.89 -8.41
CA ILE A 31 11.99 2.51 -8.22
C ILE A 31 10.55 2.47 -8.67
N SER A 32 10.26 1.67 -9.69
CA SER A 32 8.88 1.38 -10.09
C SER A 32 8.47 0.01 -9.57
N PHE A 33 7.28 -0.07 -8.98
CA PHE A 33 6.78 -1.33 -8.46
C PHE A 33 5.28 -1.49 -8.74
N ALA A 34 4.87 -2.75 -8.77
CA ALA A 34 3.47 -3.15 -8.75
C ALA A 34 3.16 -3.72 -7.37
N MET A 35 1.93 -3.51 -6.89
CA MET A 35 1.47 -4.02 -5.60
C MET A 35 0.17 -4.78 -5.80
N ARG A 36 0.06 -5.95 -5.18
CA ARG A 36 -1.20 -6.69 -5.06
C ARG A 36 -1.45 -6.91 -3.57
N LEU A 37 -2.46 -6.24 -3.05
CA LEU A 37 -2.93 -6.38 -1.68
C LEU A 37 -4.17 -7.26 -1.69
N GLU A 38 -4.14 -8.35 -0.94
CA GLU A 38 -5.28 -9.23 -0.73
C GLU A 38 -5.69 -9.17 0.74
N LEU A 39 -6.95 -8.79 0.97
CA LEU A 39 -7.52 -8.68 2.32
C LEU A 39 -8.57 -9.78 2.51
N ASN A 40 -8.42 -10.52 3.61
CA ASN A 40 -9.36 -11.52 4.13
C ASN A 40 -10.05 -12.32 3.01
N GLN A 41 -9.26 -12.78 2.04
CA GLN A 41 -9.77 -13.66 0.99
C GLN A 41 -10.06 -15.01 1.62
N PRO A 42 -11.27 -15.59 1.45
CA PRO A 42 -11.48 -16.96 1.83
C PRO A 42 -10.50 -17.82 1.03
N GLY A 43 -9.62 -18.54 1.73
CA GLY A 43 -8.73 -19.51 1.12
C GLY A 43 -9.52 -20.67 0.50
N ALA A 44 -8.83 -21.63 -0.11
CA ALA A 44 -9.44 -22.83 -0.70
C ALA A 44 -10.34 -23.61 0.29
N ASP A 45 -10.11 -23.42 1.60
CA ASP A 45 -10.78 -24.11 2.69
C ASP A 45 -12.13 -23.48 3.06
N GLY A 46 -12.51 -22.35 2.45
CA GLY A 46 -13.84 -21.74 2.57
C GLY A 46 -14.21 -21.26 3.98
N VAL A 47 -13.24 -21.14 4.89
CA VAL A 47 -13.50 -20.72 6.27
C VAL A 47 -14.04 -19.29 6.27
N ALA A 48 -15.25 -19.12 6.81
CA ALA A 48 -15.83 -17.81 7.04
C ALA A 48 -14.94 -17.04 8.02
N LEU A 49 -14.30 -15.97 7.54
CA LEU A 49 -13.55 -15.05 8.39
C LEU A 49 -14.56 -14.13 9.10
N ASP A 50 -14.47 -13.97 10.42
CA ASP A 50 -15.10 -12.86 11.16
C ASP A 50 -14.04 -11.79 11.40
N SER A 51 -13.65 -11.11 10.33
CA SER A 51 -12.66 -10.04 10.39
C SER A 51 -13.34 -8.73 10.75
N ARG A 52 -12.71 -7.96 11.64
CA ARG A 52 -13.28 -6.70 12.13
C ARG A 52 -12.22 -5.62 12.14
N LEU A 53 -12.47 -4.55 11.40
CA LEU A 53 -11.76 -3.28 11.53
C LEU A 53 -12.66 -2.34 12.31
N TYR A 54 -12.16 -1.73 13.38
CA TYR A 54 -12.95 -0.79 14.15
C TYR A 54 -12.18 0.46 14.53
N ILE A 55 -12.94 1.55 14.65
CA ILE A 55 -12.44 2.85 15.10
C ILE A 55 -13.17 3.17 16.39
N ALA A 56 -12.40 3.43 17.45
CA ALA A 56 -12.95 3.82 18.75
C ALA A 56 -13.16 5.34 18.78
N HIS A 57 -14.31 5.75 19.30
CA HIS A 57 -14.68 7.14 19.53
C HIS A 57 -15.07 7.29 21.00
N GLU A 58 -14.58 8.32 21.67
CA GLU A 58 -15.02 8.65 23.03
C GLU A 58 -15.99 9.85 22.97
N VAL A 59 -17.20 9.66 23.48
CA VAL A 59 -18.23 10.70 23.53
C VAL A 59 -18.83 10.72 24.92
N GLN A 60 -18.68 11.84 25.64
CA GLN A 60 -19.22 12.02 27.00
C GLN A 60 -18.77 10.91 27.97
N GLY A 61 -17.50 10.50 27.90
CA GLY A 61 -16.92 9.44 28.75
C GLY A 61 -17.37 8.01 28.38
N LYS A 62 -18.08 7.83 27.26
CA LYS A 62 -18.47 6.53 26.74
C LYS A 62 -17.72 6.22 25.45
N THR A 63 -16.99 5.11 25.44
CA THR A 63 -16.38 4.58 24.21
C THR A 63 -17.45 3.91 23.34
N THR A 64 -17.50 4.31 22.07
CA THR A 64 -18.36 3.74 21.04
C THR A 64 -17.49 3.40 19.84
N TYR A 65 -17.77 2.28 19.18
CA TYR A 65 -16.96 1.75 18.10
C TYR A 65 -17.72 1.77 16.80
N THR A 66 -17.12 2.35 15.77
CA THR A 66 -17.54 2.12 14.38
C THR A 66 -16.87 0.84 13.91
N VAL A 67 -17.64 -0.18 13.52
CA VAL A 67 -17.15 -1.52 13.17
C VAL A 67 -17.47 -1.82 11.71
N PHE A 68 -16.42 -2.11 10.94
CA PHE A 68 -16.48 -2.68 9.59
C PHE A 68 -16.23 -4.18 9.69
N LYS A 69 -17.27 -4.96 9.43
CA LYS A 69 -17.21 -6.43 9.44
C LYS A 69 -16.88 -6.94 8.05
N ASN A 70 -15.97 -7.91 8.01
CA ASN A 70 -15.56 -8.64 6.83
C ASN A 70 -15.05 -7.73 5.71
N VAL A 71 -14.07 -6.91 6.06
CA VAL A 71 -13.32 -6.12 5.08
C VAL A 71 -12.53 -7.10 4.22
N SER A 72 -12.86 -7.22 2.94
CA SER A 72 -12.26 -8.19 2.04
C SER A 72 -12.03 -7.58 0.66
N GLY A 73 -11.21 -8.26 -0.14
CA GLY A 73 -11.05 -8.03 -1.57
C GLY A 73 -9.60 -7.92 -1.98
N VAL A 74 -9.41 -7.63 -3.26
CA VAL A 74 -8.09 -7.51 -3.87
C VAL A 74 -7.93 -6.11 -4.46
N VAL A 75 -6.81 -5.46 -4.14
CA VAL A 75 -6.38 -4.19 -4.74
C VAL A 75 -5.07 -4.42 -5.46
N GLN A 76 -5.07 -4.21 -6.78
CA GLN A 76 -3.88 -4.32 -7.62
C GLN A 76 -3.51 -2.95 -8.15
N MET A 77 -2.27 -2.54 -7.94
CA MET A 77 -1.72 -1.27 -8.43
C MET A 77 -0.53 -1.56 -9.33
N VAL A 78 -0.47 -0.90 -10.47
CA VAL A 78 0.65 -0.98 -11.41
C VAL A 78 1.12 0.42 -11.76
N GLY A 79 2.44 0.60 -11.80
CA GLY A 79 3.06 1.87 -12.16
C GLY A 79 3.18 2.85 -10.99
N LEU A 80 3.23 2.35 -9.75
CA LEU A 80 3.71 3.16 -8.63
C LEU A 80 5.21 3.40 -8.81
N SER A 81 5.66 4.63 -8.56
CA SER A 81 7.09 4.96 -8.62
C SER A 81 7.55 5.76 -7.43
N LEU A 82 8.82 5.62 -7.07
CA LEU A 82 9.50 6.39 -6.04
C LEU A 82 10.78 6.98 -6.63
N SER A 83 10.98 8.28 -6.57
CA SER A 83 12.19 8.93 -7.10
C SER A 83 12.58 10.14 -6.28
N ALA A 84 13.88 10.35 -6.07
CA ALA A 84 14.40 11.62 -5.56
C ALA A 84 14.47 12.63 -6.71
N LYS A 85 14.00 13.86 -6.49
CA LYS A 85 13.95 14.92 -7.50
C LYS A 85 14.32 16.27 -6.89
N THR A 86 14.99 17.11 -7.67
CA THR A 86 15.21 18.53 -7.36
C THR A 86 14.12 19.37 -8.03
N SER A 87 13.52 20.31 -7.30
CA SER A 87 12.56 21.27 -7.84
C SER A 87 13.26 22.40 -8.61
N ALA A 88 12.51 23.16 -9.41
CA ALA A 88 13.06 24.33 -10.12
C ALA A 88 13.68 25.39 -9.19
N GLY A 89 13.27 25.41 -7.91
CA GLY A 89 13.83 26.28 -6.88
C GLY A 89 14.99 25.68 -6.10
N GLY A 90 15.57 24.55 -6.55
CA GLY A 90 16.71 23.89 -5.90
C GLY A 90 16.37 23.03 -4.67
N GLN A 91 15.09 22.95 -4.29
CA GLN A 91 14.66 22.12 -3.16
C GLN A 91 14.55 20.65 -3.57
N GLU A 92 15.22 19.76 -2.84
CA GLU A 92 15.13 18.31 -2.97
C GLU A 92 13.79 17.79 -2.41
N TYR A 93 13.19 16.81 -3.08
CA TYR A 93 11.96 16.15 -2.64
C TYR A 93 11.87 14.72 -3.16
N MET A 94 11.15 13.88 -2.43
CA MET A 94 10.78 12.54 -2.85
C MET A 94 9.45 12.59 -3.61
N ALA A 95 9.46 12.17 -4.87
CA ALA A 95 8.28 11.99 -5.71
C ALA A 95 7.77 10.56 -5.61
N ILE A 96 6.55 10.39 -5.10
CA ILE A 96 5.78 9.14 -5.21
C ILE A 96 4.84 9.28 -6.40
N GLY A 97 5.14 8.62 -7.51
CA GLY A 97 4.26 8.56 -8.68
C GLY A 97 3.00 7.77 -8.38
N LEU A 98 1.84 8.33 -8.74
CA LEU A 98 0.56 7.66 -8.56
C LEU A 98 0.43 6.45 -9.52
N PRO A 99 -0.30 5.39 -9.14
CA PRO A 99 -0.45 4.22 -9.99
C PRO A 99 -1.14 4.58 -11.32
N ALA A 100 -0.52 4.19 -12.44
CA ALA A 100 -1.13 4.33 -13.76
C ALA A 100 -2.47 3.57 -13.85
N MET A 101 -2.56 2.44 -13.14
CA MET A 101 -3.79 1.66 -13.01
C MET A 101 -3.91 1.08 -11.60
N THR A 102 -5.11 1.19 -11.04
CA THR A 102 -5.55 0.48 -9.83
C THR A 102 -6.79 -0.34 -10.17
N ARG A 103 -6.78 -1.63 -9.88
CA ARG A 103 -7.93 -2.54 -10.05
C ARG A 103 -8.40 -3.02 -8.69
N PHE A 104 -9.70 -2.91 -8.46
CA PHE A 104 -10.42 -3.45 -7.32
C PHE A 104 -11.20 -4.69 -7.75
N THR A 105 -11.13 -5.75 -6.97
CA THR A 105 -11.89 -6.99 -7.21
C THR A 105 -12.48 -7.46 -5.89
N GLY A 106 -13.81 -7.40 -5.78
CA GLY A 106 -14.57 -7.70 -4.57
C GLY A 106 -14.12 -6.90 -3.35
N PHE A 107 -13.63 -5.67 -3.55
CA PHE A 107 -13.10 -4.84 -2.46
C PHE A 107 -14.21 -4.16 -1.70
N GLY A 108 -14.30 -4.40 -0.39
CA GLY A 108 -15.26 -3.69 0.45
C GLY A 108 -15.48 -4.37 1.78
N PHE A 109 -16.67 -4.21 2.35
CA PHE A 109 -17.05 -4.77 3.64
C PHE A 109 -18.51 -5.24 3.63
N GLU A 110 -18.77 -6.29 4.40
CA GLU A 110 -20.11 -6.89 4.52
C GLU A 110 -21.07 -6.01 5.32
N SER A 111 -20.59 -5.43 6.41
CA SER A 111 -21.42 -4.61 7.30
C SER A 111 -20.65 -3.48 7.95
N LEU A 112 -21.29 -2.32 8.04
CA LEU A 112 -20.90 -1.19 8.88
C LEU A 112 -21.86 -1.09 10.06
N SER A 113 -21.36 -0.93 11.28
CA SER A 113 -22.21 -0.78 12.47
C SER A 113 -21.56 0.12 13.52
N VAL A 114 -22.35 0.55 14.49
CA VAL A 114 -21.90 1.34 15.64
C VAL A 114 -22.32 0.62 16.91
N GLN A 115 -21.36 0.24 17.75
CA GLN A 115 -21.60 -0.61 18.92
C GLN A 115 -20.74 -0.21 20.12
N ALA A 116 -21.21 -0.52 21.33
CA ALA A 116 -20.48 -0.23 22.57
C ALA A 116 -19.33 -1.21 22.83
N ASP A 117 -19.42 -2.43 22.30
CA ASP A 117 -18.37 -3.46 22.32
C ASP A 117 -18.10 -3.88 20.88
N PRO A 118 -16.89 -3.74 20.32
CA PRO A 118 -16.58 -4.05 18.92
C PRO A 118 -16.57 -5.56 18.60
N GLN A 119 -16.59 -6.43 19.62
CA GLN A 119 -16.62 -7.90 19.46
C GLN A 119 -18.04 -8.48 19.58
N ALA A 120 -19.00 -7.70 20.07
CA ALA A 120 -20.40 -8.11 20.14
C ALA A 120 -20.97 -8.47 18.75
N PRO A 121 -21.95 -9.38 18.65
CA PRO A 121 -22.63 -9.68 17.39
C PRO A 121 -23.21 -8.42 16.73
N VAL A 122 -22.97 -8.27 15.43
CA VAL A 122 -23.59 -7.20 14.65
C VAL A 122 -25.06 -7.53 14.43
N THR A 123 -25.95 -6.91 15.20
CA THR A 123 -27.39 -7.10 15.11
C THR A 123 -28.07 -6.09 14.17
N ASN A 124 -27.46 -4.92 13.99
CA ASN A 124 -27.95 -3.86 13.11
C ASN A 124 -26.80 -3.33 12.23
N SER A 125 -27.01 -3.30 10.92
CA SER A 125 -26.06 -2.81 9.93
C SER A 125 -26.54 -1.49 9.33
N LEU A 126 -25.65 -0.50 9.26
CA LEU A 126 -25.84 0.77 8.55
C LEU A 126 -25.66 0.62 7.03
N GLY A 127 -25.12 -0.50 6.56
CA GLY A 127 -24.96 -0.78 5.15
C GLY A 127 -23.79 -1.69 4.85
N ARG A 128 -23.57 -1.90 3.55
CA ARG A 128 -22.46 -2.69 2.99
C ARG A 128 -21.81 -1.91 1.85
N PHE A 129 -20.55 -2.22 1.56
CA PHE A 129 -19.83 -1.61 0.45
C PHE A 129 -19.12 -2.70 -0.36
N SER A 130 -19.18 -2.57 -1.69
CA SER A 130 -18.43 -3.42 -2.62
C SER A 130 -17.99 -2.58 -3.80
N LEU A 131 -16.75 -2.78 -4.22
CA LEU A 131 -16.11 -2.09 -5.32
C LEU A 131 -15.42 -3.11 -6.22
N ASP A 132 -15.90 -3.11 -7.46
CA ASP A 132 -15.33 -3.84 -8.58
C ASP A 132 -15.13 -2.84 -9.71
N GLY A 133 -13.88 -2.62 -10.10
CA GLY A 133 -13.59 -1.61 -11.11
C GLY A 133 -12.12 -1.25 -11.23
N GLU A 134 -11.87 -0.31 -12.12
CA GLU A 134 -10.54 0.18 -12.43
C GLU A 134 -10.48 1.70 -12.31
N MET A 135 -9.40 2.20 -11.74
CA MET A 135 -9.12 3.62 -11.60
C MET A 135 -7.75 3.91 -12.20
N ARG A 136 -7.68 4.92 -13.07
CA ARG A 136 -6.42 5.43 -13.63
C ARG A 136 -6.06 6.73 -12.93
N MET A 137 -4.82 6.84 -12.46
CA MET A 137 -4.32 8.05 -11.82
C MET A 137 -3.08 8.53 -12.56
N THR A 138 -2.88 9.84 -12.55
CA THR A 138 -1.67 10.48 -13.08
C THR A 138 -1.20 11.55 -12.10
N GLY A 139 0.10 11.81 -12.10
CA GLY A 139 0.72 12.77 -11.20
C GLY A 139 1.62 12.12 -10.15
N GLN A 140 2.04 12.91 -9.18
CA GLN A 140 2.94 12.48 -8.12
C GLN A 140 2.62 13.21 -6.81
N LEU A 141 2.70 12.49 -5.69
CA LEU A 141 2.81 13.09 -4.38
C LEU A 141 4.26 13.53 -4.17
N ARG A 142 4.47 14.77 -3.71
CA ARG A 142 5.79 15.33 -3.42
C ARG A 142 5.95 15.42 -1.91
N LEU A 143 7.01 14.81 -1.39
CA LEU A 143 7.37 14.81 0.02
C LEU A 143 8.71 15.52 0.17
N TRP A 144 8.77 16.56 0.98
CA TRP A 144 10.02 17.24 1.32
C TRP A 144 10.60 16.61 2.59
N SER A 145 11.91 16.45 2.65
CA SER A 145 12.58 16.17 3.92
C SER A 145 12.55 17.46 4.74
N HIS A 146 12.01 17.39 5.95
CA HIS A 146 12.14 18.43 6.96
C HIS A 146 13.42 18.21 7.77
#